data_AF-A0A5J5EXB5-F1
#
_entry.id   AF-A0A5J5EXB5-F1
#
_cell.length_a   1.000
_cell.length_b   1.000
_cell.length_c   1.000
_cell.angle_alpha   90.00
_cell.angle_beta   90.00
_cell.angle_gamma   90.00
#
_symmetry.space_group_name_H-M   'P 1'
#
loop_
_entity.id
_entity.type
_entity.pdbx_description
1 polymer ?
#
loop_
_entity_poly.entity_id
_entity_poly.type
_entity_poly.pdbx_seq_one_letter_code
_entity_poly.pdbx_strand_id
1 'polypeptide(L)'
;MATVLRYFRGPPRGLQNPTVTYCYLNVIIQILYHLPCTRYMILTHANAGQIGGNNNQNSQQVINILHTVIRQLSRGPGQSATGIQNTRLPHILFPSDPARQQASDEALERLFNYLEGGNIPISNLFALDHATVYPHIGNTGASVLWPMASATPNIASIFTQGKRFPGNTPDCFVVKVEHDYTRPLVAVHLPNELDVTPYLVQGGTDPGRYDLLCIIMRSGAIMSGNGHYWVYVFKNGRWYVCEDEICREVNTALRTAIDNDLRDRYAVVVMVVYKRRNGAQVMAEAEPEPEPESKPADKKKAAPSPIWVYKEPVKHPPIPTPPPPDLFWCPGPPPVTTPPQPIYKPAPRCPCAICRPAPPAPPIPPVRNPPPQPPHSPWPQSPFVPPPNFKFAIDPPAPNIFDRWRRRQGLPKRYPYFTDE
;
A
#
# COMPACT_ATOMS: atom_id res chain seq x y z
N MET A 1 28.41 -9.83 3.11
CA MET A 1 27.27 -8.92 2.83
C MET A 1 27.05 -8.65 1.33
N ALA A 2 28.10 -8.49 0.51
CA ALA A 2 27.99 -8.22 -0.94
C ALA A 2 27.09 -9.19 -1.74
N THR A 3 27.04 -10.48 -1.38
CA THR A 3 26.21 -11.49 -2.07
C THR A 3 24.70 -11.28 -1.85
N VAL A 4 24.28 -10.64 -0.76
CA VAL A 4 22.86 -10.34 -0.50
C VAL A 4 22.36 -9.21 -1.41
N LEU A 5 23.24 -8.31 -1.86
CA LEU A 5 22.86 -7.10 -2.59
C LEU A 5 22.61 -7.29 -4.10
N ARG A 6 23.24 -8.30 -4.74
CA ARG A 6 23.00 -8.62 -6.17
C ARG A 6 21.54 -9.03 -6.46
N TYR A 7 20.82 -9.46 -5.44
CA TYR A 7 19.45 -9.97 -5.52
C TYR A 7 18.38 -8.90 -5.80
N PHE A 8 18.70 -7.60 -5.67
CA PHE A 8 17.66 -6.55 -5.62
C PHE A 8 17.51 -5.69 -6.88
N ARG A 9 18.32 -5.92 -7.92
CA ARG A 9 18.32 -5.07 -9.12
C ARG A 9 17.13 -5.33 -10.07
N GLY A 10 16.44 -6.46 -9.92
CA GLY A 10 15.29 -6.81 -10.76
C GLY A 10 14.00 -6.02 -10.45
N PRO A 11 12.98 -6.10 -11.32
CA PRO A 11 11.65 -5.56 -11.03
C PRO A 11 11.06 -6.20 -9.75
N PRO A 12 10.07 -5.56 -9.11
CA PRO A 12 9.33 -6.20 -8.03
C PRO A 12 8.64 -7.48 -8.50
N ARG A 13 8.36 -8.37 -7.55
CA ARG A 13 7.69 -9.65 -7.78
C ARG A 13 6.36 -9.65 -7.05
N GLY A 14 5.35 -10.25 -7.67
CA GLY A 14 4.03 -10.37 -7.06
C GLY A 14 3.96 -11.43 -5.97
N LEU A 15 2.83 -11.42 -5.26
CA LEU A 15 2.47 -12.37 -4.21
C LEU A 15 1.16 -13.06 -4.61
N GLN A 16 1.08 -14.38 -4.44
CA GLN A 16 -0.14 -15.10 -4.78
C GLN A 16 -1.28 -14.71 -3.84
N ASN A 17 -2.49 -14.60 -4.39
CA ASN A 17 -3.72 -14.38 -3.64
C ASN A 17 -4.62 -15.62 -3.75
N PRO A 18 -4.42 -16.64 -2.90
CA PRO A 18 -5.04 -17.96 -3.05
C PRO A 18 -6.57 -17.96 -2.87
N THR A 19 -7.12 -16.97 -2.15
CA THR A 19 -8.53 -16.96 -1.74
C THR A 19 -9.26 -15.69 -2.15
N VAL A 20 -8.70 -14.90 -3.09
CA VAL A 20 -9.11 -13.52 -3.46
C VAL A 20 -9.13 -12.49 -2.32
N THR A 21 -9.06 -12.93 -1.07
CA THR A 21 -9.23 -12.09 0.11
C THR A 21 -7.92 -11.58 0.71
N TYR A 22 -6.76 -12.00 0.21
CA TYR A 22 -5.46 -11.65 0.83
C TYR A 22 -4.77 -10.44 0.20
N CYS A 23 -5.40 -9.77 -0.77
CA CYS A 23 -4.82 -8.59 -1.42
C CYS A 23 -4.46 -7.47 -0.42
N TYR A 24 -5.24 -7.29 0.66
CA TYR A 24 -4.94 -6.33 1.74
C TYR A 24 -3.60 -6.64 2.43
N LEU A 25 -3.21 -7.91 2.54
CA LEU A 25 -1.97 -8.33 3.18
C LEU A 25 -0.81 -8.30 2.19
N ASN A 26 -1.07 -8.62 0.92
CA ASN A 26 -0.08 -8.54 -0.14
C ASN A 26 0.49 -7.12 -0.27
N VAL A 27 -0.36 -6.09 -0.26
CA VAL A 27 0.11 -4.69 -0.33
C VAL A 27 0.98 -4.30 0.87
N ILE A 28 0.65 -4.80 2.08
CA ILE A 28 1.47 -4.55 3.28
C ILE A 28 2.82 -5.24 3.19
N ILE A 29 2.87 -6.51 2.77
CA ILE A 29 4.14 -7.23 2.61
C ILE A 29 5.03 -6.54 1.56
N GLN A 30 4.45 -6.07 0.46
CA GLN A 30 5.19 -5.29 -0.54
C GLN A 30 5.81 -4.03 0.07
N ILE A 31 5.06 -3.27 0.89
CA ILE A 31 5.60 -2.09 1.59
C ILE A 31 6.79 -2.48 2.48
N LEU A 32 6.64 -3.51 3.32
CA LEU A 32 7.72 -3.94 4.22
C LEU A 32 8.95 -4.43 3.46
N TYR A 33 8.76 -5.10 2.32
CA TYR A 33 9.84 -5.57 1.45
C TYR A 33 10.58 -4.41 0.77
N HIS A 34 9.87 -3.38 0.33
CA HIS A 34 10.42 -2.22 -0.36
C HIS A 34 11.08 -1.20 0.58
N LEU A 35 10.87 -1.33 1.90
CA LEU A 35 11.57 -0.57 2.93
C LEU A 35 12.88 -1.25 3.35
N PRO A 36 14.06 -0.69 3.01
CA PRO A 36 15.35 -1.35 3.27
C PRO A 36 15.58 -1.70 4.74
N CYS A 37 15.27 -0.79 5.67
CA CYS A 37 15.46 -1.00 7.11
C CYS A 37 14.59 -2.15 7.62
N THR A 38 13.29 -2.13 7.29
CA THR A 38 12.34 -3.20 7.67
C THR A 38 12.77 -4.55 7.11
N ARG A 39 13.13 -4.58 5.82
CA ARG A 39 13.64 -5.78 5.16
C ARG A 39 14.88 -6.32 5.86
N TYR A 40 15.85 -5.45 6.15
CA TYR A 40 17.08 -5.83 6.85
C TYR A 40 16.78 -6.43 8.21
N MET A 41 15.96 -5.76 9.02
CA MET A 41 15.60 -6.24 10.36
C MET A 41 14.92 -7.59 10.33
N ILE A 42 13.96 -7.82 9.41
CA ILE A 42 13.29 -9.12 9.30
C ILE A 42 14.28 -10.21 8.84
N LEU A 43 15.17 -9.88 7.89
CA LEU A 43 16.15 -10.83 7.38
C LEU A 43 17.22 -11.21 8.41
N THR A 44 17.67 -10.29 9.25
CA THR A 44 18.69 -10.56 10.28
C THR A 44 18.10 -11.23 11.52
N HIS A 45 16.89 -10.83 11.93
CA HIS A 45 16.29 -11.31 13.17
C HIS A 45 15.89 -12.80 13.13
N ALA A 46 15.44 -13.31 11.98
CA ALA A 46 15.10 -14.73 11.85
C ALA A 46 16.33 -15.66 11.96
N ASN A 47 17.53 -15.14 11.68
CA ASN A 47 18.77 -15.92 11.77
C ASN A 47 19.40 -15.87 13.17
N ALA A 48 18.98 -14.94 14.03
CA ALA A 48 19.56 -14.77 15.37
C ALA A 48 19.22 -15.90 16.36
N GLY A 49 18.40 -16.87 15.94
CA GLY A 49 18.01 -18.02 16.78
C GLY A 49 17.05 -17.64 17.90
N GLN A 50 16.33 -18.64 18.43
CA GLN A 50 15.50 -18.50 19.62
C GLN A 50 16.39 -18.27 20.85
N ILE A 51 16.93 -17.06 21.02
CA ILE A 51 17.68 -16.71 22.22
C ILE A 51 16.67 -16.58 23.37
N GLY A 52 16.36 -17.71 24.00
CA GLY A 52 16.01 -17.93 25.42
C GLY A 52 14.93 -17.11 26.13
N GLY A 53 14.33 -16.10 25.51
CA GLY A 53 13.26 -15.31 26.13
C GLY A 53 11.90 -15.98 26.00
N ASN A 54 10.98 -15.69 26.93
CA ASN A 54 9.54 -15.96 26.85
C ASN A 54 8.89 -15.18 25.68
N ASN A 55 9.45 -15.29 24.48
CA ASN A 55 8.97 -14.59 23.30
C ASN A 55 7.67 -15.25 22.86
N ASN A 56 6.68 -14.43 22.53
CA ASN A 56 5.39 -14.88 22.03
C ASN A 56 5.59 -15.79 20.81
N GLN A 57 5.20 -17.07 20.92
CA GLN A 57 5.36 -18.06 19.85
C GLN A 57 4.74 -17.58 18.53
N ASN A 58 3.60 -16.88 18.60
CA ASN A 58 2.93 -16.35 17.41
C ASN A 58 3.76 -15.24 16.75
N SER A 59 4.42 -14.37 17.53
CA SER A 59 5.34 -13.36 16.99
C SER A 59 6.51 -14.00 16.23
N GLN A 60 7.10 -15.05 16.78
CA GLN A 60 8.19 -15.77 16.12
C GLN A 60 7.71 -16.48 14.84
N GLN A 61 6.52 -17.06 14.85
CA GLN A 61 5.92 -17.64 13.65
C GLN A 61 5.70 -16.58 12.55
N VAL A 62 5.17 -15.41 12.91
CA VAL A 62 4.99 -14.28 11.97
C VAL A 62 6.32 -13.84 11.37
N ILE A 63 7.36 -13.66 12.20
CA ILE A 63 8.70 -13.27 11.74
C ILE A 63 9.28 -14.32 10.78
N ASN A 64 9.16 -15.61 11.09
CA ASN A 64 9.65 -16.69 10.24
C ASN A 64 8.93 -16.76 8.88
N ILE A 65 7.62 -16.52 8.88
CA ILE A 65 6.82 -16.45 7.64
C ILE A 65 7.29 -15.24 6.82
N LEU A 66 7.37 -14.05 7.41
CA LEU A 66 7.83 -12.84 6.72
C LEU A 66 9.25 -12.98 6.19
N HIS A 67 10.18 -13.55 6.97
CA HIS A 67 11.53 -13.84 6.52
C HIS A 67 11.53 -14.71 5.27
N THR A 68 10.73 -15.78 5.26
CA THR A 68 10.62 -16.69 4.11
C THR A 68 10.09 -15.96 2.88
N VAL A 69 9.00 -15.20 3.03
CA VAL A 69 8.37 -14.45 1.94
C VAL A 69 9.32 -13.37 1.40
N ILE A 70 9.93 -12.56 2.26
CA ILE A 70 10.89 -11.52 1.88
C ILE A 70 12.11 -12.12 1.19
N ARG A 71 12.63 -13.25 1.69
CA ARG A 71 13.74 -13.95 1.05
C ARG A 71 13.36 -14.45 -0.34
N GLN A 72 12.14 -14.95 -0.54
CA GLN A 72 11.64 -15.37 -1.85
C GLN A 72 11.45 -14.19 -2.81
N LEU A 73 10.89 -13.06 -2.34
CA LEU A 73 10.77 -11.81 -3.11
C LEU A 73 12.14 -11.26 -3.52
N SER A 74 13.18 -11.54 -2.74
CA SER A 74 14.56 -11.16 -3.05
C SER A 74 15.19 -12.05 -4.13
N ARG A 75 14.66 -13.24 -4.45
CA ARG A 75 15.32 -14.12 -5.43
C ARG A 75 15.22 -13.54 -6.83
N GLY A 76 16.31 -13.64 -7.60
CA GLY A 76 16.44 -13.09 -8.94
C GLY A 76 15.45 -13.67 -9.98
N PRO A 77 15.41 -13.10 -11.19
CA PRO A 77 14.37 -13.33 -12.21
C PRO A 77 14.29 -14.77 -12.78
N GLY A 78 15.20 -15.67 -12.40
CA GLY A 78 15.23 -17.06 -12.88
C GLY A 78 14.36 -18.04 -12.08
N GLN A 79 13.76 -17.64 -10.96
CA GLN A 79 12.79 -18.47 -10.24
C GLN A 79 11.39 -17.93 -10.50
N SER A 80 10.50 -18.79 -11.04
CA SER A 80 9.13 -18.42 -11.38
C SER A 80 8.49 -17.56 -10.28
N ALA A 81 7.93 -16.41 -10.68
CA ALA A 81 7.16 -15.54 -9.81
C ALA A 81 5.92 -16.25 -9.23
N THR A 82 5.46 -17.32 -9.89
CA THR A 82 4.34 -18.15 -9.44
C THR A 82 4.75 -18.94 -8.21
N GLY A 83 4.18 -18.62 -7.04
CA GLY A 83 4.27 -19.50 -5.87
C GLY A 83 4.69 -18.85 -4.56
N ILE A 84 4.94 -17.53 -4.51
CA ILE A 84 5.18 -16.87 -3.22
C ILE A 84 3.84 -16.75 -2.50
N GLN A 85 3.64 -17.64 -1.53
CA GLN A 85 2.40 -17.72 -0.75
C GLN A 85 2.64 -17.23 0.68
N ASN A 86 1.66 -16.48 1.19
CA ASN A 86 1.58 -16.04 2.58
C ASN A 86 0.38 -16.67 3.32
N THR A 87 -0.07 -17.86 2.88
CA THR A 87 -1.32 -18.52 3.32
C THR A 87 -1.49 -18.62 4.83
N ARG A 88 -0.41 -18.78 5.59
CA ARG A 88 -0.47 -18.92 7.06
C ARG A 88 -0.64 -17.60 7.80
N LEU A 89 -0.25 -16.48 7.21
CA LEU A 89 -0.20 -15.19 7.90
C LEU A 89 -1.61 -14.67 8.28
N PRO A 90 -2.64 -14.74 7.41
CA PRO A 90 -4.02 -14.39 7.78
C PRO A 90 -4.56 -15.19 8.96
N HIS A 91 -4.26 -16.49 9.08
CA HIS A 91 -4.69 -17.33 10.21
C HIS A 91 -4.10 -16.91 11.54
N ILE A 92 -2.90 -16.32 11.53
CA ILE A 92 -2.27 -15.81 12.77
C ILE A 92 -2.78 -14.40 13.08
N LEU A 93 -2.90 -13.54 12.07
CA LEU A 93 -3.33 -12.15 12.25
C LEU A 93 -4.83 -12.04 12.61
N PHE A 94 -5.67 -12.90 12.01
CA PHE A 94 -7.13 -12.87 12.09
C PHE A 94 -7.67 -14.29 12.35
N PRO A 95 -7.45 -14.86 13.54
CA PRO A 95 -7.78 -16.26 13.81
C PRO A 95 -9.29 -16.55 13.76
N SER A 96 -10.14 -15.55 14.02
CA SER A 96 -11.59 -15.70 13.99
C SER A 96 -12.17 -15.80 12.58
N ASP A 97 -11.56 -15.13 11.61
CA ASP A 97 -12.05 -15.08 10.24
C ASP A 97 -10.92 -14.77 9.24
N PRO A 98 -10.04 -15.76 9.00
CA PRO A 98 -8.89 -15.59 8.13
C PRO A 98 -9.26 -15.52 6.65
N ALA A 99 -10.47 -15.96 6.28
CA ALA A 99 -10.95 -15.94 4.91
C ALA A 99 -11.58 -14.60 4.54
N ARG A 100 -12.03 -13.79 5.50
CA ARG A 100 -12.63 -12.48 5.27
C ARG A 100 -11.61 -11.44 4.83
N GLN A 101 -12.05 -10.54 3.95
CA GLN A 101 -11.30 -9.34 3.61
C GLN A 101 -11.20 -8.41 4.82
N GLN A 102 -9.98 -7.94 5.09
CA GLN A 102 -9.69 -7.04 6.20
C GLN A 102 -9.23 -5.68 5.68
N ALA A 103 -9.31 -4.67 6.55
CA ALA A 103 -8.73 -3.37 6.25
C ALA A 103 -7.19 -3.47 6.28
N SER A 104 -6.53 -2.89 5.27
CA SER A 104 -5.07 -2.95 5.15
C SER A 104 -4.34 -2.27 6.31
N ASP A 105 -4.91 -1.20 6.88
CA ASP A 105 -4.40 -0.53 8.06
C ASP A 105 -4.48 -1.44 9.29
N GLU A 106 -5.63 -2.06 9.57
CA GLU A 106 -5.73 -3.01 10.68
C GLU A 106 -4.72 -4.16 10.57
N ALA A 107 -4.54 -4.70 9.36
CA ALA A 107 -3.54 -5.73 9.10
C ALA A 107 -2.11 -5.26 9.37
N LEU A 108 -1.77 -4.02 8.97
CA LEU A 108 -0.48 -3.40 9.26
C LEU A 108 -0.25 -3.24 10.77
N GLU A 109 -1.24 -2.73 11.50
CA GLU A 109 -1.14 -2.53 12.95
C GLU A 109 -0.93 -3.85 13.70
N ARG A 110 -1.71 -4.89 13.36
CA ARG A 110 -1.54 -6.23 13.93
C ARG A 110 -0.16 -6.78 13.62
N LEU A 111 0.30 -6.65 12.38
CA LEU A 111 1.62 -7.11 11.97
C LEU A 111 2.74 -6.40 12.75
N PHE A 112 2.62 -5.09 12.97
CA PHE A 112 3.56 -4.32 13.79
C PHE A 112 3.58 -4.79 15.24
N ASN A 113 2.43 -5.10 15.83
CA ASN A 113 2.36 -5.67 17.17
C ASN A 113 3.11 -7.02 17.26
N TYR A 114 2.99 -7.88 16.25
CA TYR A 114 3.72 -9.16 16.22
C TYR A 114 5.23 -8.96 16.05
N LEU A 115 5.65 -8.02 15.19
CA LEU A 115 7.06 -7.70 15.00
C LEU A 115 7.69 -7.18 16.30
N GLU A 116 7.04 -6.24 16.98
CA GLU A 116 7.49 -5.74 18.30
C GLU A 116 7.52 -6.83 19.36
N GLY A 117 6.46 -7.66 19.44
CA GLY A 117 6.42 -8.80 20.36
C GLY A 117 7.48 -9.87 20.06
N GLY A 118 8.07 -9.83 18.86
CA GLY A 118 9.20 -10.65 18.46
C GLY A 118 10.54 -9.92 18.53
N ASN A 119 10.62 -8.77 19.20
CA ASN A 119 11.82 -7.92 19.39
C ASN A 119 12.38 -7.28 18.12
N ILE A 120 11.55 -7.07 17.10
CA ILE A 120 11.86 -6.20 15.96
C ILE A 120 11.29 -4.81 16.28
N PRO A 121 12.11 -3.80 16.63
CA PRO A 121 11.65 -2.48 17.08
C PRO A 121 11.14 -1.61 15.91
N ILE A 122 10.06 -2.07 15.27
CA ILE A 122 9.44 -1.43 14.10
C ILE A 122 8.94 -0.01 14.42
N SER A 123 8.52 0.24 15.66
CA SER A 123 8.06 1.54 16.16
C SER A 123 9.13 2.62 16.17
N ASN A 124 10.41 2.26 16.07
CA ASN A 124 11.49 3.22 15.89
C ASN A 124 11.62 3.67 14.42
N LEU A 125 11.21 2.83 13.47
CA LEU A 125 11.28 3.14 12.04
C LEU A 125 10.07 3.93 11.55
N PHE A 126 8.89 3.64 12.09
CA PHE A 126 7.64 4.22 11.62
C PHE A 126 7.08 5.22 12.62
N ALA A 127 6.79 6.43 12.15
CA ALA A 127 5.69 7.20 12.74
C ALA A 127 4.44 6.91 11.93
N LEU A 128 3.48 6.24 12.58
CA LEU A 128 2.12 6.20 12.06
C LEU A 128 1.42 7.46 12.53
N ASP A 129 1.07 8.34 11.59
CA ASP A 129 0.18 9.47 11.88
C ASP A 129 -1.12 9.30 11.12
N HIS A 130 -2.22 9.63 11.78
CA HIS A 130 -3.54 9.53 11.19
C HIS A 130 -3.88 10.86 10.54
N ALA A 131 -3.92 10.89 9.22
CA ALA A 131 -4.43 12.03 8.49
C ALA A 131 -5.83 11.75 7.97
N THR A 132 -6.83 12.25 8.67
CA THR A 132 -8.19 12.17 8.15
C THR A 132 -8.39 13.28 7.13
N VAL A 133 -8.38 12.95 5.84
CA VAL A 133 -8.64 13.92 4.77
C VAL A 133 -10.15 14.03 4.59
N TYR A 134 -10.79 14.88 5.39
CA TYR A 134 -12.18 15.23 5.15
C TYR A 134 -12.28 16.20 3.99
N PRO A 135 -13.10 15.93 2.96
CA PRO A 135 -13.43 16.96 2.01
C PRO A 135 -14.46 17.91 2.64
N HIS A 136 -14.13 18.73 3.64
CA HIS A 136 -15.08 19.66 4.28
C HIS A 136 -14.68 21.14 4.27
N ILE A 137 -15.63 22.00 3.91
CA ILE A 137 -15.73 23.39 4.37
C ILE A 137 -16.49 23.34 5.70
N GLY A 138 -15.83 23.55 6.85
CA GLY A 138 -16.49 23.86 8.13
C GLY A 138 -16.59 22.77 9.22
N ASN A 139 -16.09 23.15 10.41
CA ASN A 139 -16.33 22.71 11.80
C ASN A 139 -15.73 21.41 12.43
N THR A 140 -14.69 21.68 13.25
CA THR A 140 -14.32 21.27 14.62
C THR A 140 -14.84 19.96 15.26
N GLY A 141 -13.88 19.04 15.45
CA GLY A 141 -13.91 17.78 16.19
C GLY A 141 -12.49 17.19 16.15
N ALA A 142 -11.97 16.68 17.26
CA ALA A 142 -10.54 16.40 17.48
C ALA A 142 -9.99 15.13 16.76
N SER A 143 -10.03 15.15 15.44
CA SER A 143 -9.06 14.58 14.51
C SER A 143 -8.50 15.75 13.69
N VAL A 144 -7.34 15.63 13.02
CA VAL A 144 -6.80 16.72 12.19
C VAL A 144 -7.82 17.00 11.07
N LEU A 145 -8.72 17.94 11.31
CA LEU A 145 -9.85 18.26 10.44
C LEU A 145 -9.34 19.18 9.36
N TRP A 146 -9.59 18.81 8.12
CA TRP A 146 -9.22 19.59 6.96
C TRP A 146 -10.30 20.65 6.67
N PRO A 147 -10.04 21.97 6.87
CA PRO A 147 -10.85 23.00 6.24
C PRO A 147 -10.40 23.19 4.78
N MET A 148 -11.25 22.79 3.84
CA MET A 148 -11.03 22.95 2.40
C MET A 148 -11.20 24.42 1.99
N ALA A 149 -10.11 25.18 1.98
CA ALA A 149 -10.06 26.47 1.25
C ALA A 149 -9.39 26.33 -0.14
N SER A 150 -8.77 25.18 -0.42
CA SER A 150 -8.04 24.88 -1.66
C SER A 150 -8.78 23.80 -2.47
N ALA A 151 -8.88 23.97 -3.79
CA ALA A 151 -9.51 23.03 -4.72
C ALA A 151 -8.79 21.65 -4.80
N THR A 152 -7.56 21.54 -4.29
CA THR A 152 -6.82 20.28 -4.23
C THR A 152 -6.12 20.11 -2.87
N PRO A 153 -6.42 19.05 -2.11
CA PRO A 153 -5.77 18.82 -0.82
C PRO A 153 -4.29 18.41 -1.00
N ASN A 154 -3.37 19.11 -0.31
CA ASN A 154 -1.91 18.83 -0.30
C ASN A 154 -1.48 18.20 1.03
N ILE A 155 -0.91 16.99 1.00
CA ILE A 155 -0.49 16.25 2.19
C ILE A 155 0.40 17.06 3.17
N ALA A 156 1.17 18.04 2.68
CA ALA A 156 2.00 18.90 3.53
C ALA A 156 1.17 19.70 4.57
N SER A 157 -0.09 20.03 4.27
CA SER A 157 -0.94 20.75 5.21
C SER A 157 -1.43 19.92 6.39
N ILE A 158 -1.21 18.60 6.41
CA ILE A 158 -1.50 17.77 7.61
C ILE A 158 -0.66 18.23 8.80
N PHE A 159 0.55 18.70 8.53
CA PHE A 159 1.53 19.01 9.56
C PHE A 159 1.41 20.44 10.12
N THR A 160 0.56 21.30 9.54
CA THR A 160 0.39 22.69 9.99
C THR A 160 -0.47 22.84 11.25
N GLN A 161 -1.23 21.81 11.65
CA GLN A 161 -2.24 21.91 12.72
C GLN A 161 -1.72 21.70 14.16
N GLY A 162 -0.52 22.21 14.45
CA GLY A 162 -0.10 22.47 15.84
C GLY A 162 0.49 21.30 16.64
N LYS A 163 0.65 20.11 16.05
CA LYS A 163 1.49 19.06 16.65
C LYS A 163 2.90 19.16 16.11
N ARG A 164 3.82 19.67 16.92
CA ARG A 164 5.24 19.60 16.61
C ARG A 164 5.74 18.19 16.91
N PHE A 165 6.46 17.58 15.97
CA PHE A 165 7.09 16.28 16.21
C PHE A 165 8.25 16.44 17.20
N PRO A 166 8.44 15.49 18.13
CA PRO A 166 9.66 15.45 18.92
C PRO A 166 10.88 15.45 18.00
N GLY A 167 12.03 15.96 18.47
CA GLY A 167 13.22 16.19 17.64
C GLY A 167 13.76 14.95 16.90
N ASN A 168 13.31 13.75 17.26
CA ASN A 168 13.61 12.52 16.54
C ASN A 168 12.54 12.25 15.48
N THR A 169 12.90 12.57 14.24
CA THR A 169 12.13 12.21 13.05
C THR A 169 12.23 10.72 12.75
N PRO A 170 11.12 10.06 12.38
CA PRO A 170 11.11 8.65 12.00
C PRO A 170 11.84 8.42 10.66
N ASP A 171 12.23 7.18 10.38
CA ASP A 171 12.74 6.82 9.03
C ASP A 171 11.63 6.76 7.99
N CYS A 172 10.39 6.49 8.41
CA CYS A 172 9.24 6.34 7.54
C CYS A 172 8.02 7.04 8.13
N PHE A 173 7.31 7.77 7.27
CA PHE A 173 5.97 8.27 7.56
C PHE A 173 4.94 7.43 6.82
N VAL A 174 3.96 6.94 7.56
CA VAL A 174 2.78 6.29 6.98
C VAL A 174 1.60 7.21 7.24
N VAL A 175 1.02 7.70 6.16
CA VAL A 175 -0.15 8.57 6.18
C VAL A 175 -1.34 7.72 5.78
N LYS A 176 -2.20 7.41 6.75
CA LYS A 176 -3.52 6.85 6.46
C LYS A 176 -4.37 7.93 5.79
N VAL A 177 -5.09 7.59 4.73
CA VAL A 177 -6.01 8.49 4.04
C VAL A 177 -7.42 7.93 4.22
N GLU A 178 -8.22 8.64 5.00
CA GLU A 178 -9.63 8.32 5.21
C GLU A 178 -10.49 9.14 4.24
N HIS A 179 -11.41 8.48 3.54
CA HIS A 179 -12.33 9.11 2.59
C HIS A 179 -13.73 9.20 3.19
N ASP A 180 -14.39 10.34 2.99
CA ASP A 180 -15.82 10.51 3.28
C ASP A 180 -16.66 10.05 2.08
N TYR A 181 -17.32 8.91 2.23
CA TYR A 181 -18.10 8.26 1.17
C TYR A 181 -19.40 8.97 0.83
N THR A 182 -19.81 9.95 1.64
CA THR A 182 -20.96 10.78 1.31
C THR A 182 -20.63 11.83 0.25
N ARG A 183 -19.36 11.93 -0.16
CA ARG A 183 -18.86 12.98 -1.05
C ARG A 183 -18.22 12.42 -2.31
N PRO A 184 -18.19 13.22 -3.39
CA PRO A 184 -17.41 12.90 -4.57
C PRO A 184 -15.95 12.66 -4.21
N LEU A 185 -15.33 11.67 -4.88
CA LEU A 185 -13.92 11.41 -4.73
C LEU A 185 -13.11 12.64 -5.16
N VAL A 186 -12.32 13.18 -4.24
CA VAL A 186 -11.44 14.32 -4.51
C VAL A 186 -10.03 13.80 -4.76
N ALA A 187 -9.42 14.26 -5.85
CA ALA A 187 -8.04 13.89 -6.16
C ALA A 187 -7.09 14.52 -5.12
N VAL A 188 -6.35 13.68 -4.40
CA VAL A 188 -5.36 14.11 -3.40
C VAL A 188 -4.04 14.42 -4.10
N HIS A 189 -3.42 15.56 -3.81
CA HIS A 189 -2.06 15.87 -4.28
C HIS A 189 -1.04 15.14 -3.40
N LEU A 190 -0.29 14.23 -4.03
CA LEU A 190 0.76 13.43 -3.40
C LEU A 190 2.11 13.90 -3.96
N PRO A 191 2.83 14.79 -3.25
CA PRO A 191 4.12 15.27 -3.73
C PRO A 191 5.15 14.14 -3.70
N ASN A 192 6.05 14.11 -4.69
CA ASN A 192 7.15 13.13 -4.71
C ASN A 192 8.13 13.35 -3.55
N GLU A 193 8.26 14.60 -3.11
CA GLU A 193 9.10 15.02 -1.99
C GLU A 193 8.24 15.69 -0.94
N LEU A 194 8.37 15.26 0.30
CA LEU A 194 7.67 15.83 1.44
C LEU A 194 8.70 16.46 2.37
N ASP A 195 8.65 17.79 2.50
CA ASP A 195 9.45 18.52 3.47
C ASP A 195 8.61 18.78 4.72
N VAL A 196 8.89 18.01 5.79
CA VAL A 196 8.28 18.23 7.10
C VAL A 196 9.13 19.10 8.04
N THR A 197 10.29 19.59 7.57
CA THR A 197 11.19 20.43 8.38
C THR A 197 10.48 21.62 9.04
N PRO A 198 9.55 22.34 8.37
CA PRO A 198 8.82 23.45 8.98
C PRO A 198 7.96 23.06 10.19
N TYR A 199 7.70 21.77 10.39
CA TYR A 199 6.78 21.24 11.40
C TYR A 199 7.48 20.50 12.55
N LEU A 200 8.81 20.36 12.49
CA LEU A 200 9.60 19.80 13.57
C LEU A 200 9.77 20.83 14.70
N VAL A 201 9.90 20.38 15.95
CA VAL A 201 10.27 21.28 17.06
C VAL A 201 11.62 21.94 16.72
N GLN A 202 11.66 23.28 16.77
CA GLN A 202 12.86 24.07 16.56
C GLN A 202 14.00 23.56 17.47
N GLY A 203 15.07 23.05 16.85
CA GLY A 203 16.24 22.50 17.55
C GLY A 203 16.87 21.27 16.89
N GLY A 204 16.16 20.57 16.01
CA GLY A 204 16.74 19.50 15.20
C GLY A 204 17.57 20.07 14.04
N THR A 205 18.82 19.63 13.89
CA THR A 205 19.67 19.93 12.72
C THR A 205 19.33 19.07 11.50
N ASP A 206 18.47 18.08 11.69
CA ASP A 206 18.21 17.05 10.71
C ASP A 206 17.04 17.43 9.79
N PRO A 207 17.27 17.62 8.48
CA PRO A 207 16.22 18.01 7.55
C PRO A 207 15.14 16.93 7.48
N GLY A 208 13.90 17.32 7.75
CA GLY A 208 12.72 16.48 7.68
C GLY A 208 12.28 16.21 6.24
N ARG A 209 13.18 15.84 5.34
CA ARG A 209 12.87 15.57 3.93
C ARG A 209 12.64 14.10 3.67
N TYR A 210 11.54 13.81 2.98
CA TYR A 210 11.11 12.46 2.67
C TYR A 210 10.78 12.31 1.19
N ASP A 211 11.00 11.12 0.67
CA ASP A 211 10.62 10.72 -0.68
C ASP A 211 9.38 9.81 -0.62
N LEU A 212 8.43 10.05 -1.51
CA LEU A 212 7.28 9.18 -1.72
C LEU A 212 7.76 7.79 -2.16
N LEU A 213 7.40 6.75 -1.40
CA LEU A 213 7.86 5.38 -1.65
C LEU A 213 6.75 4.45 -2.11
N CYS A 214 5.62 4.44 -1.40
CA CYS A 214 4.50 3.55 -1.70
C CYS A 214 3.14 4.26 -1.62
N ILE A 215 2.18 3.81 -2.42
CA ILE A 215 0.78 4.28 -2.37
C ILE A 215 -0.14 3.06 -2.43
N ILE A 216 -0.90 2.81 -1.37
CA ILE A 216 -1.92 1.76 -1.35
C ILE A 216 -3.20 2.34 -1.96
N MET A 217 -3.68 1.63 -2.97
CA MET A 217 -4.97 1.87 -3.60
C MET A 217 -5.97 0.80 -3.18
N ARG A 218 -7.24 1.17 -3.18
CA ARG A 218 -8.35 0.24 -3.00
C ARG A 218 -9.48 0.57 -3.96
N SER A 219 -10.05 -0.43 -4.62
CA SER A 219 -11.36 -0.33 -5.30
C SER A 219 -12.45 -1.07 -4.53
N GLY A 220 -13.70 -0.80 -4.91
CA GLY A 220 -14.88 -1.46 -4.36
C GLY A 220 -15.59 -0.66 -3.28
N ALA A 221 -16.84 -1.05 -2.99
CA ALA A 221 -17.69 -0.34 -2.04
C ALA A 221 -17.14 -0.50 -0.63
N ILE A 222 -16.70 0.60 -0.02
CA ILE A 222 -15.97 0.56 1.25
C ILE A 222 -16.81 -0.07 2.36
N MET A 223 -18.10 0.25 2.39
CA MET A 223 -19.06 -0.26 3.38
C MET A 223 -19.38 -1.74 3.23
N SER A 224 -19.15 -2.33 2.04
CA SER A 224 -19.48 -3.74 1.81
C SER A 224 -18.48 -4.72 2.43
N GLY A 225 -17.37 -4.21 2.98
CA GLY A 225 -16.22 -5.04 3.38
C GLY A 225 -15.48 -5.68 2.20
N ASN A 226 -16.06 -5.61 0.99
CA ASN A 226 -15.46 -6.10 -0.23
C ASN A 226 -14.67 -4.99 -0.93
N GLY A 227 -13.58 -5.37 -1.55
CA GLY A 227 -12.73 -4.51 -2.34
C GLY A 227 -11.50 -5.26 -2.85
N HIS A 228 -10.68 -4.54 -3.60
CA HIS A 228 -9.42 -5.05 -4.07
C HIS A 228 -8.32 -4.04 -3.77
N TYR A 229 -7.21 -4.52 -3.22
CA TYR A 229 -6.06 -3.69 -2.84
C TYR A 229 -4.91 -3.94 -3.81
N TRP A 230 -4.25 -2.87 -4.23
CA TRP A 230 -2.97 -2.92 -4.94
C TRP A 230 -2.07 -1.78 -4.45
N VAL A 231 -0.79 -1.85 -4.77
CA VAL A 231 0.18 -0.86 -4.31
C VAL A 231 1.09 -0.39 -5.44
N TYR A 232 1.24 0.94 -5.54
CA TYR A 232 2.32 1.55 -6.32
C TYR A 232 3.58 1.59 -5.47
N VAL A 233 4.71 1.15 -6.00
CA VAL A 233 6.01 1.11 -5.32
C VAL A 233 7.10 1.77 -6.17
N PHE A 234 7.91 2.63 -5.55
CA PHE A 234 9.08 3.22 -6.19
C PHE A 234 10.30 2.34 -5.95
N LYS A 235 10.92 1.86 -7.03
CA LYS A 235 12.12 1.02 -6.97
C LYS A 235 13.04 1.34 -8.14
N ASN A 236 14.33 1.52 -7.86
CA ASN A 236 15.38 1.73 -8.87
C ASN A 236 15.03 2.87 -9.85
N GLY A 237 14.51 3.99 -9.33
CA GLY A 237 14.16 5.16 -10.14
C GLY A 237 12.86 5.04 -10.94
N ARG A 238 12.12 3.92 -10.80
CA ARG A 238 10.92 3.62 -11.58
C ARG A 238 9.75 3.27 -10.67
N TRP A 239 8.54 3.58 -11.13
CA TRP A 239 7.31 3.20 -10.47
C TRP A 239 6.81 1.86 -10.99
N TYR A 240 6.31 1.03 -10.08
CA TYR A 240 5.68 -0.24 -10.41
C TYR A 240 4.32 -0.34 -9.72
N VAL A 241 3.36 -0.96 -10.38
CA VAL A 241 2.11 -1.39 -9.78
C VAL A 241 2.20 -2.86 -9.41
N CYS A 242 1.94 -3.19 -8.15
CA CYS A 242 1.91 -4.55 -7.62
C CYS A 242 0.47 -4.90 -7.23
N GLU A 243 -0.14 -5.73 -8.07
CA GLU A 243 -1.52 -6.21 -7.97
C GLU A 243 -1.47 -7.72 -7.82
N ASP A 244 -1.48 -8.19 -6.57
CA ASP A 244 -1.26 -9.59 -6.22
C ASP A 244 -0.02 -10.19 -6.91
N GLU A 245 -0.21 -11.20 -7.76
CA GLU A 245 0.87 -11.92 -8.43
C GLU A 245 1.49 -11.13 -9.60
N ILE A 246 0.87 -10.02 -9.98
CA ILE A 246 1.24 -9.22 -11.14
C ILE A 246 1.96 -7.95 -10.67
N CYS A 247 3.24 -7.85 -11.02
CA CYS A 247 4.01 -6.61 -10.88
C CYS A 247 4.38 -6.07 -12.27
N ARG A 248 4.02 -4.82 -12.55
CA ARG A 248 4.26 -4.18 -13.85
C ARG A 248 4.87 -2.79 -13.65
N GLU A 249 5.77 -2.41 -14.54
CA GLU A 249 6.29 -1.04 -14.59
C GLU A 249 5.17 -0.08 -15.03
N VAL A 250 5.13 1.10 -14.40
CA VAL A 250 4.21 2.17 -14.78
C VAL A 250 4.88 2.99 -15.88
N ASN A 251 4.41 2.82 -17.12
CA ASN A 251 4.99 3.47 -18.29
C ASN A 251 4.55 4.93 -18.49
N THR A 252 3.65 5.42 -17.64
CA THR A 252 3.16 6.80 -17.64
C THR A 252 3.66 7.53 -16.40
N ALA A 253 3.46 8.85 -16.34
CA ALA A 253 3.68 9.59 -15.10
C ALA A 253 2.79 8.98 -13.98
N LEU A 254 3.36 8.76 -12.79
CA LEU A 254 2.65 8.17 -11.65
C LEU A 254 1.31 8.86 -11.40
N ARG A 255 1.28 10.21 -11.50
CA ARG A 255 0.06 10.99 -11.31
C ARG A 255 -1.06 10.57 -12.27
N THR A 256 -0.74 10.43 -13.55
CA THR A 256 -1.69 9.99 -14.57
C THR A 256 -2.18 8.57 -14.30
N ALA A 257 -1.31 7.66 -13.86
CA ALA A 257 -1.71 6.30 -13.51
C ALA A 257 -2.72 6.27 -12.36
N ILE A 258 -2.46 7.05 -11.29
CA ILE A 258 -3.38 7.19 -10.16
C ILE A 258 -4.70 7.82 -10.60
N ASP A 259 -4.66 8.91 -11.37
CA ASP A 259 -5.87 9.61 -11.82
C ASP A 259 -6.75 8.70 -12.71
N ASN A 260 -6.13 7.83 -13.53
CA ASN A 260 -6.84 6.81 -14.29
C ASN A 260 -7.48 5.75 -13.37
N ASP A 261 -6.76 5.25 -12.37
CA ASP A 261 -7.31 4.28 -11.41
C ASP A 261 -8.48 4.86 -10.60
N LEU A 262 -8.37 6.12 -10.15
CA LEU A 262 -9.44 6.81 -9.44
C LEU A 262 -10.71 6.91 -10.30
N ARG A 263 -10.55 7.17 -11.60
CA ARG A 263 -11.65 7.33 -12.56
C ARG A 263 -12.24 6.01 -13.02
N ASP A 264 -11.40 5.10 -13.48
CA ASP A 264 -11.80 3.93 -14.26
C ASP A 264 -12.10 2.72 -13.36
N ARG A 265 -11.47 2.65 -12.18
CA ARG A 265 -11.64 1.55 -11.22
C ARG A 265 -12.44 1.95 -9.98
N TYR A 266 -12.94 3.19 -9.93
CA TYR A 266 -13.55 3.78 -8.74
C TYR A 266 -12.68 3.57 -7.50
N ALA A 267 -11.37 3.76 -7.68
CA ALA A 267 -10.39 3.52 -6.65
C ALA A 267 -10.26 4.70 -5.69
N VAL A 268 -9.66 4.45 -4.54
CA VAL A 268 -9.26 5.47 -3.58
C VAL A 268 -7.84 5.19 -3.07
N VAL A 269 -7.12 6.25 -2.74
CA VAL A 269 -5.85 6.16 -2.00
C VAL A 269 -6.18 5.88 -0.54
N VAL A 270 -5.72 4.77 0.04
CA VAL A 270 -6.01 4.41 1.45
C VAL A 270 -4.82 4.71 2.36
N MET A 271 -3.61 4.64 1.82
CA MET A 271 -2.39 4.84 2.60
C MET A 271 -1.26 5.30 1.69
N VAL A 272 -0.42 6.18 2.22
CA VAL A 272 0.77 6.69 1.53
C VAL A 272 1.97 6.51 2.44
N VAL A 273 3.08 6.01 1.90
CA VAL A 273 4.31 5.76 2.65
C VAL A 273 5.42 6.63 2.08
N TYR A 274 5.99 7.46 2.94
CA TYR A 274 7.15 8.28 2.65
C TYR A 274 8.36 7.72 3.40
N LYS A 275 9.51 7.65 2.74
CA LYS A 275 10.78 7.27 3.37
C LYS A 275 11.65 8.51 3.56
N ARG A 276 12.46 8.54 4.60
CA ARG A 276 13.40 9.63 4.83
C ARG A 276 14.49 9.64 3.75
N ARG A 277 14.79 10.81 3.17
CA ARG A 277 15.79 10.95 2.09
C ARG A 277 17.22 10.58 2.56
N ASN A 278 17.57 10.97 3.79
CA ASN A 278 18.93 10.81 4.34
C ASN A 278 19.06 9.73 5.42
N GLY A 279 17.97 9.13 5.90
CA GLY A 279 18.04 8.09 6.96
C GLY A 279 18.80 6.83 6.52
N ALA A 280 18.82 6.57 5.21
CA ALA A 280 19.47 5.40 4.63
C ALA A 280 20.97 5.59 4.36
N GLN A 281 21.52 6.81 4.40
CA GLN A 281 22.93 7.02 4.08
C GLN A 281 23.86 6.29 5.08
N VAL A 282 23.43 6.16 6.34
CA VAL A 282 24.17 5.42 7.38
C VAL A 282 24.26 3.90 7.10
N MET A 283 23.33 3.33 6.32
CA MET A 283 23.34 1.90 5.96
C MET A 283 23.76 1.65 4.51
N ALA A 284 23.62 2.64 3.63
CA ALA A 284 24.03 2.60 2.23
C ALA A 284 25.49 3.04 2.02
N GLU A 285 26.13 3.82 2.91
CA GLU A 285 27.58 4.13 2.81
C GLU A 285 28.49 3.05 3.40
N ALA A 286 27.92 2.01 4.04
CA ALA A 286 28.62 0.76 4.29
C ALA A 286 28.71 -0.15 3.04
N GLU A 287 28.47 0.41 1.86
CA GLU A 287 28.58 -0.22 0.54
C GLU A 287 29.96 0.11 -0.07
N PRO A 288 30.94 -0.82 -0.07
CA PRO A 288 32.02 -0.71 -1.01
C PRO A 288 31.46 -0.94 -2.43
N GLU A 289 31.74 -0.02 -3.35
CA GLU A 289 31.60 -0.29 -4.77
C GLU A 289 32.33 -1.61 -5.08
N PRO A 290 31.69 -2.58 -5.76
CA PRO A 290 32.38 -3.79 -6.14
C PRO A 290 33.47 -3.41 -7.13
N GLU A 291 34.74 -3.53 -6.72
CA GLU A 291 35.84 -3.62 -7.66
C GLU A 291 35.46 -4.67 -8.72
N PRO A 292 35.66 -4.36 -10.02
CA PRO A 292 35.32 -5.29 -11.08
C PRO A 292 36.04 -6.61 -10.82
N GLU A 293 35.29 -7.69 -10.59
CA GLU A 293 35.82 -9.04 -10.50
C GLU A 293 36.67 -9.28 -11.73
N SER A 294 38.00 -9.24 -11.55
CA SER A 294 38.94 -9.65 -12.59
C SER A 294 38.62 -11.10 -12.91
N LYS A 295 38.19 -11.34 -14.16
CA LYS A 295 37.90 -12.68 -14.64
C LYS A 295 39.12 -13.56 -14.37
N PRO A 296 38.95 -14.80 -13.87
CA PRO A 296 40.08 -15.71 -13.75
C PRO A 296 40.68 -15.88 -15.14
N ALA A 297 41.96 -15.53 -15.26
CA ALA A 297 42.70 -15.61 -16.50
C ALA A 297 42.73 -17.08 -16.96
N ASP A 298 41.94 -17.39 -17.99
CA ASP A 298 42.10 -18.60 -18.77
C ASP A 298 43.50 -18.58 -19.38
N LYS A 299 44.37 -19.47 -18.91
CA LYS A 299 45.65 -19.80 -19.56
C LYS A 299 45.37 -20.45 -20.91
N LYS A 300 45.04 -19.65 -21.93
CA LYS A 300 45.13 -20.04 -23.34
C LYS A 300 46.27 -19.28 -24.01
N LYS A 301 47.10 -20.06 -24.70
CA LYS A 301 48.29 -19.64 -25.46
C LYS A 301 48.04 -18.35 -26.23
N ALA A 302 48.97 -17.41 -26.08
CA ALA A 302 49.03 -16.16 -26.80
C ALA A 302 49.00 -16.40 -28.32
N ALA A 303 47.95 -15.88 -28.97
CA ALA A 303 48.00 -15.49 -30.37
C ALA A 303 48.33 -13.98 -30.41
N PRO A 304 49.09 -13.50 -31.41
CA PRO A 304 49.48 -12.10 -31.49
C PRO A 304 48.26 -11.20 -31.74
N SER A 305 48.23 -10.08 -31.00
CA SER A 305 47.18 -9.06 -31.04
C SER A 305 46.96 -8.48 -32.44
N PRO A 306 45.71 -8.25 -32.88
CA PRO A 306 45.46 -7.41 -34.04
C PRO A 306 45.66 -5.93 -33.67
N ILE A 307 46.35 -5.22 -34.56
CA ILE A 307 46.52 -3.77 -34.56
C ILE A 307 45.15 -3.15 -34.84
N TRP A 308 44.61 -2.39 -33.90
CA TRP A 308 43.42 -1.57 -34.11
C TRP A 308 43.86 -0.24 -34.72
N VAL A 309 43.53 -0.05 -36.00
CA VAL A 309 43.62 1.26 -36.68
C VAL A 309 42.38 2.06 -36.29
N TYR A 310 42.58 3.18 -35.61
CA TYR A 310 41.54 4.18 -35.38
C TYR A 310 41.03 4.72 -36.73
N LYS A 311 39.74 4.54 -37.02
CA LYS A 311 39.04 5.31 -38.05
C LYS A 311 38.44 6.55 -37.40
N GLU A 312 38.77 7.71 -37.98
CA GLU A 312 38.21 9.01 -37.60
C GLU A 312 36.67 9.03 -37.75
N PRO A 313 35.97 9.82 -36.91
CA PRO A 313 34.52 9.97 -37.02
C PRO A 313 34.13 10.76 -38.27
N VAL A 314 33.18 10.20 -39.02
CA VAL A 314 32.55 10.82 -40.20
C VAL A 314 31.78 12.07 -39.77
N LYS A 315 32.08 13.21 -40.40
CA LYS A 315 31.34 14.47 -40.24
C LYS A 315 29.92 14.30 -40.79
N HIS A 316 28.91 14.47 -39.93
CA HIS A 316 27.52 14.59 -40.37
C HIS A 316 27.28 15.95 -41.05
N PRO A 317 26.48 16.02 -42.13
CA PRO A 317 26.08 17.28 -42.74
C PRO A 317 25.10 18.05 -41.83
N PRO A 318 25.06 19.39 -41.95
CA PRO A 318 24.23 20.24 -41.08
C PRO A 318 22.73 20.01 -41.31
N ILE A 319 21.99 20.01 -40.20
CA ILE A 319 20.53 19.95 -40.15
C ILE A 319 19.96 21.27 -40.72
N PRO A 320 19.02 21.24 -41.67
CA PRO A 320 18.40 22.45 -42.18
C PRO A 320 17.49 23.10 -41.13
N THR A 321 17.64 24.41 -40.96
CA THR A 321 16.78 25.26 -40.12
C THR A 321 15.36 25.34 -40.67
N PRO A 322 14.32 25.32 -39.80
CA PRO A 322 12.94 25.48 -40.24
C PRO A 322 12.65 26.94 -40.67
N PRO A 323 11.74 27.13 -41.65
CA PRO A 323 11.33 28.47 -42.08
C PRO A 323 10.47 29.19 -41.01
N PRO A 324 10.43 30.54 -41.05
CA PRO A 324 9.68 31.34 -40.09
C PRO A 324 8.15 31.18 -40.27
N PRO A 325 7.36 31.45 -39.21
CA PRO A 325 5.91 31.31 -39.24
C PRO A 325 5.27 32.51 -39.95
N ASP A 326 4.66 32.25 -41.10
CA ASP A 326 3.81 33.24 -41.76
C ASP A 326 2.37 33.23 -41.23
N LEU A 327 1.80 34.43 -41.32
CA LEU A 327 0.58 34.93 -40.70
C LEU A 327 -0.72 34.33 -41.29
N PHE A 328 -1.65 34.06 -40.37
CA PHE A 328 -3.12 34.18 -40.44
C PHE A 328 -3.88 33.79 -41.73
N TRP A 329 -4.70 32.75 -41.60
CA TRP A 329 -6.02 32.68 -42.25
C TRP A 329 -7.02 31.99 -41.32
N CYS A 330 -8.07 32.72 -40.90
CA CYS A 330 -9.22 32.19 -40.16
C CYS A 330 -10.35 31.88 -41.16
N PRO A 331 -10.78 30.61 -41.34
CA PRO A 331 -12.07 30.34 -41.95
C PRO A 331 -13.17 30.46 -40.89
N GLY A 332 -14.26 31.13 -41.25
CA GLY A 332 -15.46 31.28 -40.42
C GLY A 332 -16.15 29.94 -40.10
N PRO A 333 -17.14 29.96 -39.20
CA PRO A 333 -17.77 28.75 -38.70
C PRO A 333 -18.56 28.01 -39.80
N PRO A 334 -18.49 26.67 -39.87
CA PRO A 334 -19.28 25.89 -40.80
C PRO A 334 -20.77 25.91 -40.41
N PRO A 335 -21.69 25.72 -41.38
CA PRO A 335 -23.13 25.66 -41.11
C PRO A 335 -23.49 24.41 -40.30
N VAL A 336 -24.38 24.60 -39.34
CA VAL A 336 -24.99 23.54 -38.52
C VAL A 336 -25.76 22.59 -39.43
N THR A 337 -25.24 21.38 -39.59
CA THR A 337 -25.97 20.26 -40.20
C THR A 337 -26.39 19.30 -39.11
N THR A 338 -27.69 19.02 -39.06
CA THR A 338 -28.31 18.05 -38.16
C THR A 338 -27.80 16.64 -38.49
N PRO A 339 -27.38 15.83 -37.50
CA PRO A 339 -26.91 14.48 -37.76
C PRO A 339 -28.08 13.57 -38.17
N PRO A 340 -27.91 12.69 -39.17
CA PRO A 340 -28.91 11.69 -39.51
C PRO A 340 -29.02 10.64 -38.39
N GLN A 341 -30.26 10.27 -38.07
CA GLN A 341 -30.61 9.20 -37.14
C GLN A 341 -29.95 7.87 -37.57
N PRO A 342 -29.34 7.11 -36.65
CA PRO A 342 -28.73 5.84 -36.99
C PRO A 342 -29.81 4.80 -37.36
N ILE A 343 -29.77 4.34 -38.60
CA ILE A 343 -30.52 3.17 -39.05
C ILE A 343 -29.88 1.93 -38.40
N TYR A 344 -30.55 1.38 -37.40
CA TYR A 344 -30.17 0.12 -36.76
C TYR A 344 -30.39 -1.04 -37.74
N LYS A 345 -29.30 -1.56 -38.34
CA LYS A 345 -29.32 -2.87 -38.98
C LYS A 345 -28.92 -3.93 -37.94
N PRO A 346 -29.74 -4.97 -37.71
CA PRO A 346 -29.37 -6.03 -36.78
C PRO A 346 -28.16 -6.80 -37.33
N ALA A 347 -27.17 -7.03 -36.46
CA ALA A 347 -25.98 -7.80 -36.79
C ALA A 347 -26.33 -9.28 -37.07
N PRO A 348 -25.63 -9.95 -38.01
CA PRO A 348 -25.82 -11.36 -38.29
C PRO A 348 -25.47 -12.21 -37.05
N ARG A 349 -26.35 -13.17 -36.72
CA ARG A 349 -26.21 -14.04 -35.54
C ARG A 349 -24.99 -14.96 -35.70
N CYS A 350 -24.10 -14.94 -34.70
CA CYS A 350 -22.95 -15.83 -34.60
C CYS A 350 -23.42 -17.29 -34.34
N PRO A 351 -22.93 -18.30 -35.08
CA PRO A 351 -23.41 -19.67 -34.96
C PRO A 351 -22.74 -20.50 -33.85
N CYS A 352 -21.93 -19.90 -32.96
CA CYS A 352 -21.25 -20.68 -31.91
C CYS A 352 -22.16 -20.98 -30.70
N ALA A 353 -22.05 -22.22 -30.18
CA ALA A 353 -22.86 -22.75 -29.09
C ALA A 353 -22.72 -21.99 -27.75
N ILE A 354 -21.73 -21.11 -27.63
CA ILE A 354 -21.40 -20.34 -26.42
C ILE A 354 -22.31 -19.10 -26.27
N CYS A 355 -22.91 -18.61 -27.35
CA CYS A 355 -23.76 -17.40 -27.33
C CYS A 355 -25.27 -17.69 -27.28
N ARG A 356 -25.70 -18.92 -26.95
CA ARG A 356 -27.13 -19.21 -26.76
C ARG A 356 -27.60 -18.57 -25.44
N PRO A 357 -28.67 -17.75 -25.44
CA PRO A 357 -29.27 -17.30 -24.20
C PRO A 357 -29.73 -18.51 -23.38
N ALA A 358 -29.47 -18.46 -22.07
CA ALA A 358 -29.90 -19.50 -21.14
C ALA A 358 -31.43 -19.72 -21.29
N PRO A 359 -31.91 -20.97 -21.24
CA PRO A 359 -33.33 -21.24 -21.25
C PRO A 359 -34.00 -20.51 -20.07
N PRO A 360 -35.23 -20.02 -20.26
CA PRO A 360 -35.96 -19.34 -19.19
C PRO A 360 -36.08 -20.26 -17.97
N ALA A 361 -35.86 -19.68 -16.79
CA ALA A 361 -35.98 -20.40 -15.54
C ALA A 361 -37.38 -21.04 -15.41
N PRO A 362 -37.48 -22.27 -14.88
CA PRO A 362 -38.76 -22.90 -14.66
C PRO A 362 -39.63 -22.06 -13.70
N PRO A 363 -40.96 -22.08 -13.85
CA PRO A 363 -41.86 -21.32 -13.00
C PRO A 363 -41.67 -21.71 -11.53
N ILE A 364 -41.58 -20.69 -10.68
CA ILE A 364 -41.47 -20.83 -9.23
C ILE A 364 -42.75 -21.56 -8.74
N PRO A 365 -42.64 -22.69 -8.03
CA PRO A 365 -43.81 -23.36 -7.48
C PRO A 365 -44.50 -22.48 -6.44
N PRO A 366 -45.83 -22.53 -6.32
CA PRO A 366 -46.58 -21.69 -5.39
C PRO A 366 -46.10 -21.95 -3.95
N VAL A 367 -45.79 -20.85 -3.25
CA VAL A 367 -45.42 -20.83 -1.84
C VAL A 367 -46.58 -21.44 -1.04
N ARG A 368 -46.36 -22.61 -0.44
CA ARG A 368 -47.29 -23.16 0.56
C ARG A 368 -47.27 -22.24 1.78
N ASN A 369 -48.45 -21.80 2.20
CA ASN A 369 -48.62 -21.09 3.47
C ASN A 369 -47.98 -21.89 4.61
N PRO A 370 -47.21 -21.24 5.50
CA PRO A 370 -46.66 -21.91 6.67
C PRO A 370 -47.80 -22.43 7.56
N PRO A 371 -47.63 -23.58 8.22
CA PRO A 371 -48.63 -24.11 9.15
C PRO A 371 -48.87 -23.13 10.31
N PRO A 372 -50.09 -23.11 10.86
CA PRO A 372 -50.44 -22.22 11.98
C PRO A 372 -49.53 -22.49 13.17
N GLN A 373 -48.93 -21.43 13.72
CA GLN A 373 -48.13 -21.52 14.93
C GLN A 373 -49.02 -21.94 16.13
N PRO A 374 -48.52 -22.83 17.01
CA PRO A 374 -49.25 -23.18 18.23
C PRO A 374 -49.33 -21.98 19.18
N PRO A 375 -50.40 -21.89 20.01
CA PRO A 375 -50.58 -20.78 20.93
C PRO A 375 -49.45 -20.73 21.95
N HIS A 376 -48.87 -19.54 22.12
CA HIS A 376 -47.85 -19.26 23.12
C HIS A 376 -48.39 -19.54 24.53
N SER A 377 -47.77 -20.50 25.21
CA SER A 377 -47.96 -20.75 26.65
C SER A 377 -47.19 -19.67 27.45
N PRO A 378 -47.77 -19.07 28.51
CA PRO A 378 -47.11 -18.05 29.29
C PRO A 378 -46.09 -18.70 30.23
N TRP A 379 -44.81 -18.41 30.03
CA TRP A 379 -43.78 -18.66 31.04
C TRP A 379 -43.80 -17.52 32.08
N PRO A 380 -43.60 -17.80 33.38
CA PRO A 380 -43.59 -16.78 34.41
C PRO A 380 -42.32 -15.94 34.29
N GLN A 381 -42.48 -14.62 34.20
CA GLN A 381 -41.38 -13.67 34.39
C GLN A 381 -41.01 -13.68 35.86
N SER A 382 -39.83 -14.23 36.18
CA SER A 382 -39.17 -14.00 37.45
C SER A 382 -37.98 -13.06 37.21
N PRO A 383 -37.82 -11.98 37.98
CA PRO A 383 -36.70 -11.07 37.81
C PRO A 383 -35.41 -11.74 38.31
N PHE A 384 -34.46 -11.93 37.40
CA PHE A 384 -33.11 -12.37 37.76
C PHE A 384 -32.40 -11.22 38.48
N VAL A 385 -32.29 -11.32 39.81
CA VAL A 385 -31.45 -10.44 40.62
C VAL A 385 -30.06 -11.08 40.70
N PRO A 386 -29.01 -10.52 40.05
CA PRO A 386 -27.67 -11.06 40.20
C PRO A 386 -27.17 -10.84 41.65
N PRO A 387 -26.40 -11.78 42.22
CA PRO A 387 -25.85 -11.64 43.55
C PRO A 387 -24.87 -10.45 43.62
N PRO A 388 -24.81 -9.71 44.75
CA PRO A 388 -24.14 -8.41 44.84
C PRO A 388 -22.60 -8.42 44.76
N ASN A 389 -21.94 -9.50 44.32
CA ASN A 389 -20.48 -9.59 44.28
C ASN A 389 -19.91 -10.38 43.08
N PHE A 390 -20.59 -10.43 41.94
CA PHE A 390 -20.04 -11.03 40.71
C PHE A 390 -19.32 -9.96 39.86
N LYS A 391 -18.00 -9.79 40.06
CA LYS A 391 -17.15 -8.97 39.18
C LYS A 391 -16.54 -9.87 38.11
N PHE A 392 -16.94 -9.68 36.84
CA PHE A 392 -16.11 -10.13 35.72
C PHE A 392 -14.83 -9.28 35.70
N ALA A 393 -13.73 -9.85 36.17
CA ALA A 393 -12.41 -9.32 35.84
C ALA A 393 -12.11 -9.71 34.39
N ILE A 394 -12.62 -8.91 33.44
CA ILE A 394 -12.04 -8.87 32.11
C ILE A 394 -10.78 -8.02 32.28
N ASP A 395 -9.62 -8.66 32.22
CA ASP A 395 -8.36 -7.92 32.11
C ASP A 395 -8.51 -6.89 30.98
N PRO A 396 -8.24 -5.60 31.24
CA PRO A 396 -8.33 -4.60 30.19
C PRO A 396 -7.41 -5.04 29.04
N PRO A 397 -7.86 -4.96 27.76
CA PRO A 397 -7.04 -5.36 26.64
C PRO A 397 -5.69 -4.65 26.72
N ALA A 398 -4.61 -5.40 26.51
CA ALA A 398 -3.27 -4.84 26.54
C ALA A 398 -3.24 -3.59 25.64
N PRO A 399 -2.68 -2.47 26.12
CA PRO A 399 -2.68 -1.23 25.36
C PRO A 399 -2.02 -1.45 24.00
N ASN A 400 -2.70 -1.01 22.95
CA ASN A 400 -2.19 -1.17 21.58
C ASN A 400 -0.82 -0.45 21.43
N ILE A 401 -0.05 -0.82 20.40
CA ILE A 401 1.26 -0.22 20.13
C ILE A 401 1.21 1.32 20.08
N PHE A 402 0.08 1.92 19.72
CA PHE A 402 -0.10 3.37 19.66
C PHE A 402 -0.19 4.01 21.05
N ASP A 403 -0.91 3.40 21.97
CA ASP A 403 -0.95 3.84 23.37
C ASP A 403 0.39 3.65 24.07
N ARG A 404 1.20 2.67 23.64
CA ARG A 404 2.57 2.47 24.13
C ARG A 404 3.55 3.46 23.50
N TRP A 405 3.50 3.67 22.19
CA TRP A 405 4.30 4.67 21.48
C TRP A 405 3.97 6.08 21.99
N ARG A 406 2.70 6.46 22.08
CA ARG A 406 2.26 7.74 22.65
C ARG A 406 2.76 7.93 24.07
N ARG A 407 2.67 6.90 24.92
CA ARG A 407 3.25 6.95 26.27
C ARG A 407 4.75 7.15 26.26
N ARG A 408 5.50 6.46 25.38
CA ARG A 408 6.94 6.67 25.21
C ARG A 408 7.27 8.09 24.73
N GLN A 409 6.39 8.72 23.94
CA GLN A 409 6.54 10.09 23.46
C GLN A 409 5.92 11.15 24.39
N GLY A 410 5.41 10.79 25.57
CA GLY A 410 4.77 11.72 26.50
C GLY A 410 3.43 12.32 26.01
N LEU A 411 2.77 11.69 25.03
CA LEU A 411 1.51 12.14 24.46
C LEU A 411 0.30 11.63 25.27
N PRO A 412 -0.77 12.43 25.47
CA PRO A 412 -1.94 12.03 26.25
C PRO A 412 -2.72 10.87 25.62
N LYS A 413 -3.32 10.02 26.49
CA LYS A 413 -4.23 8.93 26.08
C LYS A 413 -5.43 9.51 25.32
N ARG A 414 -5.86 8.83 24.26
CA ARG A 414 -7.20 9.07 23.68
C ARG A 414 -8.19 8.29 24.52
N TYR A 415 -9.22 8.94 25.05
CA TYR A 415 -10.41 8.23 25.49
C TYR A 415 -11.12 7.70 24.24
N PRO A 416 -11.56 6.42 24.22
CA PRO A 416 -12.48 5.98 23.18
C PRO A 416 -13.74 6.83 23.27
N TYR A 417 -14.30 7.11 22.09
CA TYR A 417 -15.56 7.81 21.90
C TYR A 417 -16.64 7.30 22.87
N PHE A 418 -17.48 8.22 23.34
CA PHE A 418 -18.79 7.90 23.90
C PHE A 418 -19.48 6.90 22.96
N THR A 419 -19.85 5.73 23.49
CA THR A 419 -20.99 5.01 22.96
C THR A 419 -22.21 5.83 23.34
N ASP A 420 -22.87 6.45 22.37
CA ASP A 420 -24.18 7.03 22.59
C ASP A 420 -25.14 5.88 22.98
N GLU A 421 -25.60 5.91 24.24
CA GLU A 421 -26.94 5.48 24.64
C GLU A 421 -27.85 6.71 24.71
#